data_AF-I7J6G9-F1
#
_entry.id   AF-I7J6G9-F1
#
_cell.length_a   1.000
_cell.length_b   1.000
_cell.length_c   1.000
_cell.angle_alpha   90.00
_cell.angle_beta   90.00
_cell.angle_gamma   90.00
#
_symmetry.space_group_name_H-M   'P 1'
#
loop_
_entity.id
_entity.type
_entity.pdbx_description
1 polymer ?
#
loop_
_entity_poly.entity_id
_entity_poly.type
_entity_poly.pdbx_seq_one_letter_code
_entity_poly.pdbx_strand_id
1 'polypeptide(L)'
;MHENKTASKQAARRPKQWSSTQSRISVLNEEFPDAKTLLISSKRPKAFLVRTARELLAGGTEVLILSALGDAMPLGVHLQVALESTKAATVIRIETTYNLTSSHKKDPSYTPGLRIFMKKHPEFKGSRISPGYVSFCDSSLVPTPLYDLDSFTNDKFCSLIRSSSFKLTDVPEFTKFFSPSEVNMYFNVFTALFDKAIKAVNEETKAVTTDNLTVKHPNIKLGLCRASPEIGKPDSIHGSCFVVILKENYPLDKINNVAFALTIPPDPSKYSNADDYLEALTKLGDNLMTTLCDYNGYAKREVNKSLPRITICRIPPFESASNLNVTKLDVAKAVLSGLATGYRHGPSPRLNFSYDDDSYKTAWIETTNLPVYESRS
;
A
#
# COMPACT_ATOMS: atom_id res chain seq x y z
N MET A 1 26.70 36.26 -59.38
CA MET A 1 26.21 35.56 -60.60
C MET A 1 26.93 34.22 -60.65
N HIS A 2 26.25 33.19 -60.18
CA HIS A 2 25.48 32.20 -60.97
C HIS A 2 26.36 30.95 -61.11
N GLU A 3 26.04 29.90 -60.35
CA GLU A 3 25.34 28.68 -60.83
C GLU A 3 26.35 27.65 -61.37
N ASN A 4 26.22 26.32 -61.23
CA ASN A 4 25.31 25.42 -60.53
C ASN A 4 25.92 24.00 -60.65
N LYS A 5 25.29 23.02 -59.97
CA LYS A 5 25.27 21.56 -60.24
C LYS A 5 26.13 20.60 -59.40
N THR A 6 25.52 20.20 -58.28
CA THR A 6 25.08 18.83 -57.92
C THR A 6 25.93 17.60 -58.31
N ALA A 7 26.31 16.81 -57.31
CA ALA A 7 26.21 15.34 -57.35
C ALA A 7 25.99 14.73 -55.95
N SER A 8 25.14 13.71 -55.92
CA SER A 8 24.46 13.00 -54.83
C SER A 8 25.29 12.51 -53.62
N LYS A 9 24.76 12.73 -52.40
CA LYS A 9 24.99 11.88 -51.24
C LYS A 9 23.80 10.93 -51.05
N GLN A 10 23.88 9.72 -51.61
CA GLN A 10 23.11 8.58 -51.08
C GLN A 10 23.84 8.05 -49.86
N ALA A 11 23.43 8.50 -48.67
CA ALA A 11 23.78 7.84 -47.44
C ALA A 11 22.95 6.55 -47.34
N ALA A 12 23.59 5.41 -47.61
CA ALA A 12 23.02 4.11 -47.35
C ALA A 12 22.55 4.02 -45.89
N ARG A 13 21.22 3.95 -45.70
CA ARG A 13 20.59 3.64 -44.42
C ARG A 13 21.05 2.24 -44.00
N ARG A 14 22.01 2.15 -43.08
CA ARG A 14 22.20 0.93 -42.30
C ARG A 14 20.91 0.67 -41.51
N PRO A 15 20.34 -0.55 -41.51
CA PRO A 15 19.21 -0.86 -40.66
C PRO A 15 19.65 -0.66 -39.21
N LYS A 16 18.85 0.10 -38.43
CA LYS A 16 18.97 0.12 -36.97
C LYS A 16 18.83 -1.33 -36.50
N GLN A 17 19.91 -1.90 -36.00
CA GLN A 17 19.88 -3.20 -35.36
C GLN A 17 19.15 -3.01 -34.02
N TRP A 18 17.89 -3.42 -33.96
CA TRP A 18 17.11 -3.42 -32.73
C TRP A 18 17.85 -4.31 -31.73
N SER A 19 18.09 -3.80 -30.51
CA SER A 19 18.70 -4.61 -29.47
C SER A 19 17.80 -5.81 -29.18
N SER A 20 18.36 -7.02 -29.16
CA SER A 20 17.64 -8.29 -28.94
C SER A 20 16.86 -8.34 -27.61
N THR A 21 17.14 -7.42 -26.70
CA THR A 21 16.42 -7.23 -25.44
C THR A 21 15.05 -6.58 -25.65
N GLN A 22 14.92 -5.58 -26.54
CA GLN A 22 13.65 -4.91 -26.81
C GLN A 22 12.66 -5.81 -27.55
N SER A 23 13.15 -6.61 -28.51
CA SER A 23 12.30 -7.56 -29.26
C SER A 23 11.85 -8.77 -28.43
N ARG A 24 12.61 -9.15 -27.38
CA ARG A 24 12.20 -10.23 -26.47
C ARG A 24 11.25 -9.76 -25.38
N ILE A 25 11.36 -8.52 -24.92
CA ILE A 25 10.39 -7.93 -23.99
C ILE A 25 9.02 -7.76 -24.67
N SER A 26 8.99 -7.37 -25.95
CA SER A 26 7.72 -7.26 -26.70
C SER A 26 7.02 -8.62 -26.86
N VAL A 27 7.74 -9.70 -27.18
CA VAL A 27 7.17 -11.05 -27.32
C VAL A 27 6.68 -11.61 -25.96
N LEU A 28 7.40 -11.33 -24.88
CA LEU A 28 6.97 -11.74 -23.53
C LEU A 28 5.72 -10.98 -23.05
N ASN A 29 5.59 -9.71 -23.42
CA ASN A 29 4.41 -8.90 -23.11
C ASN A 29 3.18 -9.30 -23.95
N GLU A 30 3.38 -9.88 -25.13
CA GLU A 30 2.27 -10.43 -25.94
C GLU A 30 1.74 -11.76 -25.39
N GLU A 31 2.62 -12.62 -24.89
CA GLU A 31 2.24 -13.93 -24.35
C GLU A 31 1.72 -13.85 -22.90
N PHE A 32 2.31 -12.98 -22.07
CA PHE A 32 1.95 -12.81 -20.66
C PHE A 32 1.86 -11.31 -20.30
N PRO A 33 0.76 -10.62 -20.62
CA PRO A 33 0.63 -9.17 -20.45
C PRO A 33 0.77 -8.70 -19.00
N ASP A 34 0.35 -9.53 -18.03
CA ASP A 34 0.43 -9.23 -16.59
C ASP A 34 1.67 -9.84 -15.89
N ALA A 35 2.65 -10.30 -16.67
CA ALA A 35 3.84 -10.90 -16.08
C ALA A 35 4.73 -9.87 -15.37
N LYS A 36 5.27 -10.26 -14.22
CA LYS A 36 6.32 -9.48 -13.54
C LYS A 36 7.60 -10.28 -13.45
N THR A 37 8.72 -9.59 -13.69
CA THR A 37 10.05 -10.20 -13.58
C THR A 37 10.67 -9.89 -12.22
N LEU A 38 11.03 -10.92 -11.46
CA LEU A 38 11.85 -10.83 -10.27
C LEU A 38 13.31 -11.12 -10.63
N LEU A 39 14.14 -10.07 -10.55
CA LEU A 39 15.58 -10.19 -10.77
C LEU A 39 16.25 -10.78 -9.52
N ILE A 40 16.86 -11.95 -9.69
CA ILE A 40 17.52 -12.69 -8.61
C ILE A 40 19.00 -12.30 -8.58
N SER A 41 19.47 -11.91 -7.41
CA SER A 41 20.87 -11.59 -7.14
C SER A 41 21.32 -12.31 -5.89
N SER A 42 22.55 -12.85 -5.92
CA SER A 42 23.23 -13.48 -4.77
C SER A 42 23.41 -12.52 -3.58
N LYS A 43 23.26 -11.20 -3.78
CA LYS A 43 23.31 -10.19 -2.71
C LYS A 43 22.06 -10.14 -1.82
N ARG A 44 20.96 -10.79 -2.21
CA ARG A 44 19.70 -10.77 -1.45
C ARG A 44 19.47 -12.11 -0.76
N PRO A 45 19.08 -12.12 0.53
CA PRO A 45 18.74 -13.36 1.23
C PRO A 45 17.60 -14.12 0.56
N LYS A 46 17.63 -15.46 0.60
CA LYS A 46 16.54 -16.31 0.08
C LYS A 46 15.17 -15.91 0.65
N ALA A 47 15.08 -15.67 1.96
CA ALA A 47 13.84 -15.27 2.62
C ALA A 47 13.24 -13.98 2.05
N PHE A 48 14.10 -13.01 1.68
CA PHE A 48 13.66 -11.78 1.02
C PHE A 48 13.03 -12.08 -0.34
N LEU A 49 13.69 -12.90 -1.17
CA LEU A 49 13.20 -13.24 -2.51
C LEU A 49 11.90 -14.04 -2.48
N VAL A 50 11.78 -15.02 -1.57
CA VAL A 50 10.53 -15.78 -1.35
C VAL A 50 9.39 -14.85 -0.96
N ARG A 51 9.65 -13.94 -0.01
CA ARG A 51 8.64 -12.95 0.41
C ARG A 51 8.22 -12.05 -0.75
N THR A 52 9.16 -11.46 -1.47
CA THR A 52 8.86 -10.59 -2.61
C THR A 52 8.10 -11.32 -3.71
N ALA A 53 8.46 -12.57 -4.03
CA ALA A 53 7.71 -13.38 -4.99
C ALA A 53 6.25 -13.57 -4.56
N ARG A 54 6.01 -13.94 -3.28
CA ARG A 54 4.65 -14.12 -2.74
C ARG A 54 3.86 -12.82 -2.70
N GLU A 55 4.49 -11.70 -2.36
CA GLU A 55 3.87 -10.37 -2.39
C GLU A 55 3.43 -9.98 -3.81
N LEU A 56 4.24 -10.29 -4.83
CA LEU A 56 3.88 -10.03 -6.24
C LEU A 56 2.68 -10.89 -6.67
N LEU A 57 2.68 -12.19 -6.35
CA LEU A 57 1.57 -13.11 -6.64
C LEU A 57 0.28 -12.70 -5.90
N ALA A 58 0.40 -12.28 -4.64
CA ALA A 58 -0.71 -11.78 -3.85
C ALA A 58 -1.26 -10.46 -4.41
N GLY A 59 -0.42 -9.65 -5.06
CA GLY A 59 -0.81 -8.41 -5.72
C GLY A 59 -1.31 -8.54 -7.15
N GLY A 60 -1.83 -9.72 -7.53
CA GLY A 60 -2.48 -9.95 -8.83
C GLY A 60 -1.53 -10.30 -9.97
N THR A 61 -0.25 -10.61 -9.68
CA THR A 61 0.65 -11.11 -10.72
C THR A 61 0.29 -12.56 -11.03
N GLU A 62 -0.25 -12.81 -12.22
CA GLU A 62 -0.62 -14.17 -12.66
C GLU A 62 0.59 -14.99 -13.10
N VAL A 63 1.60 -14.35 -13.70
CA VAL A 63 2.84 -15.00 -14.14
C VAL A 63 4.05 -14.28 -13.56
N LEU A 64 4.82 -14.97 -12.73
CA LEU A 64 6.08 -14.48 -12.17
C LEU A 64 7.26 -15.08 -12.95
N ILE A 65 8.13 -14.21 -13.46
CA ILE A 65 9.36 -14.60 -14.16
C ILE A 65 10.53 -14.47 -13.21
N LEU A 66 11.12 -15.59 -12.78
CA LEU A 66 12.34 -15.61 -12.00
C LEU A 66 13.54 -15.50 -12.95
N SER A 67 14.24 -14.37 -12.94
CA SER A 67 15.37 -14.13 -13.84
C SER A 67 16.68 -14.05 -13.07
N ALA A 68 17.61 -14.97 -13.35
CA ALA A 68 18.93 -15.05 -12.72
C ALA A 68 20.04 -15.10 -13.78
N LEU A 69 21.22 -14.60 -13.44
CA LEU A 69 22.43 -14.66 -14.28
C LEU A 69 23.58 -15.28 -13.50
N GLY A 70 24.43 -16.05 -14.18
CA GLY A 70 25.68 -16.58 -13.63
C GLY A 70 25.50 -17.32 -12.31
N ASP A 71 26.22 -16.85 -11.29
CA ASP A 71 26.25 -17.41 -9.92
C ASP A 71 24.89 -17.36 -9.19
N ALA A 72 23.96 -16.51 -9.64
CA ALA A 72 22.64 -16.41 -9.05
C ALA A 72 21.65 -17.50 -9.53
N MET A 73 21.99 -18.27 -10.58
CA MET A 73 21.10 -19.30 -11.15
C MET A 73 20.66 -20.36 -10.12
N PRO A 74 21.54 -20.95 -9.28
CA PRO A 74 21.12 -21.90 -8.25
C PRO A 74 20.11 -21.32 -7.26
N LEU A 75 20.26 -20.03 -6.91
CA LEU A 75 19.29 -19.34 -6.04
C LEU A 75 17.93 -19.20 -6.72
N GLY A 76 17.88 -19.03 -8.03
CA GLY A 76 16.64 -19.05 -8.81
C GLY A 76 15.92 -20.40 -8.78
N VAL A 77 16.67 -21.50 -8.90
CA VAL A 77 16.13 -22.85 -8.76
C VAL A 77 15.64 -23.10 -7.33
N HIS A 78 16.40 -22.69 -6.31
CA HIS A 78 15.97 -22.79 -4.91
C HIS A 78 14.70 -21.98 -4.61
N LEU A 79 14.52 -20.84 -5.27
CA LEU A 79 13.33 -20.03 -5.15
C LEU A 79 12.14 -20.71 -5.83
N GLN A 80 12.31 -21.26 -7.03
CA GLN A 80 11.31 -22.07 -7.70
C GLN A 80 10.81 -23.19 -6.79
N VAL A 81 11.71 -24.04 -6.28
CA VAL A 81 11.36 -25.19 -5.42
C VAL A 81 10.58 -24.73 -4.18
N ALA A 82 10.96 -23.60 -3.57
CA ALA A 82 10.26 -23.06 -2.41
C ALA A 82 8.84 -22.55 -2.73
N LEU A 83 8.63 -22.00 -3.93
CA LEU A 83 7.31 -21.54 -4.37
C LEU A 83 6.41 -22.71 -4.75
N GLU A 84 6.94 -23.76 -5.39
CA GLU A 84 6.18 -24.97 -5.73
C GLU A 84 5.80 -25.77 -4.49
N SER A 85 6.74 -25.99 -3.56
CA SER A 85 6.50 -26.78 -2.34
C SER A 85 5.46 -26.16 -1.41
N THR A 86 5.24 -24.84 -1.52
CA THR A 86 4.25 -24.10 -0.72
C THR A 86 2.98 -23.77 -1.51
N LYS A 87 2.78 -24.39 -2.68
CA LYS A 87 1.66 -24.14 -3.59
C LYS A 87 1.46 -22.64 -3.88
N ALA A 88 2.56 -21.89 -4.02
CA ALA A 88 2.50 -20.48 -4.37
C ALA A 88 2.37 -20.27 -5.87
N ALA A 89 3.16 -21.02 -6.63
CA ALA A 89 3.14 -20.97 -8.08
C ALA A 89 3.62 -22.31 -8.65
N THR A 90 3.29 -22.57 -9.90
CA THR A 90 3.66 -23.78 -10.65
C THR A 90 4.49 -23.37 -11.86
N VAL A 91 5.58 -24.08 -12.14
CA VAL A 91 6.39 -23.82 -13.33
C VAL A 91 5.58 -24.13 -14.60
N ILE A 92 5.61 -23.20 -15.55
CA ILE A 92 5.00 -23.38 -16.88
C ILE A 92 6.04 -23.39 -18.00
N ARG A 93 7.21 -22.75 -17.79
CA ARG A 93 8.30 -22.73 -18.77
C ARG A 93 9.64 -22.45 -18.08
N ILE A 94 10.71 -23.05 -18.58
CA ILE A 94 12.09 -22.74 -18.18
C ILE A 94 12.89 -22.43 -19.45
N GLU A 95 13.59 -21.30 -19.44
CA GLU A 95 14.48 -20.89 -20.52
C GLU A 95 15.87 -20.63 -19.97
N THR A 96 16.88 -21.10 -20.70
CA THR A 96 18.26 -20.69 -20.50
C THR A 96 18.68 -19.74 -21.61
N THR A 97 19.42 -18.70 -21.25
CA THR A 97 19.89 -17.67 -22.17
C THR A 97 21.39 -17.49 -22.06
N TYR A 98 22.01 -16.99 -23.11
CA TYR A 98 23.41 -16.58 -23.10
C TYR A 98 23.43 -15.08 -23.40
N ASN A 99 23.62 -14.26 -22.36
CA ASN A 99 23.43 -12.81 -22.44
C ASN A 99 24.77 -12.13 -22.68
N LEU A 100 24.83 -11.29 -23.72
CA LEU A 100 25.98 -10.43 -23.95
C LEU A 100 26.05 -9.38 -22.84
N THR A 101 27.11 -9.43 -22.04
CA THR A 101 27.40 -8.41 -21.03
C THR A 101 28.20 -7.28 -21.67
N SER A 102 27.74 -6.04 -21.51
CA SER A 102 28.49 -4.85 -21.92
C SER A 102 29.70 -4.70 -21.00
N SER A 103 30.79 -5.38 -21.33
CA SER A 103 32.06 -5.18 -20.66
C SER A 103 32.74 -3.96 -21.28
N HIS A 104 33.38 -3.12 -20.45
CA HIS A 104 34.30 -2.07 -20.92
C HIS A 104 35.60 -2.64 -21.54
N LYS A 105 35.71 -3.97 -21.74
CA LYS A 105 36.86 -4.64 -22.32
C LYS A 105 36.62 -4.92 -23.81
N LYS A 106 37.70 -5.00 -24.57
CA LYS A 106 37.71 -5.11 -26.04
C LYS A 106 37.00 -6.36 -26.59
N ASP A 107 36.67 -7.35 -25.75
CA ASP A 107 36.03 -8.59 -26.16
C ASP A 107 34.60 -8.75 -25.60
N PRO A 108 33.66 -9.27 -26.41
CA PRO A 108 32.30 -9.57 -25.95
C PRO A 108 32.33 -10.69 -24.92
N SER A 109 31.98 -10.36 -23.67
CA SER A 109 31.76 -11.34 -22.60
C SER A 109 30.31 -11.78 -22.59
N TYR A 110 30.07 -13.07 -22.41
CA TYR A 110 28.73 -13.62 -22.29
C TYR A 110 28.51 -14.23 -20.91
N THR A 111 27.31 -14.06 -20.35
CA THR A 111 26.92 -14.62 -19.07
C THR A 111 25.71 -15.52 -19.24
N PRO A 112 25.75 -16.78 -18.76
CA PRO A 112 24.59 -17.65 -18.79
C PRO A 112 23.47 -17.07 -17.92
N GLY A 113 22.23 -17.26 -18.34
CA GLY A 113 21.05 -16.80 -17.67
C GLY A 113 19.97 -17.87 -17.60
N LEU A 114 19.12 -17.75 -16.60
CA LEU A 114 17.98 -18.61 -16.33
C LEU A 114 16.73 -17.74 -16.20
N ARG A 115 15.65 -18.13 -16.87
CA ARG A 115 14.31 -17.58 -16.70
C ARG A 115 13.35 -18.71 -16.41
N ILE A 116 12.69 -18.66 -15.26
CA ILE A 116 11.66 -19.63 -14.87
C ILE A 116 10.33 -18.88 -14.83
N PHE A 117 9.41 -19.28 -15.69
CA PHE A 117 8.05 -18.75 -15.75
C PHE A 117 7.19 -19.59 -14.82
N MET A 118 6.61 -18.93 -13.82
CA MET A 118 5.77 -19.57 -12.82
C MET A 118 4.39 -18.94 -12.84
N LYS A 119 3.36 -19.74 -13.06
CA LYS A 119 1.96 -19.30 -12.96
C LYS A 119 1.51 -19.40 -11.51
N LYS A 120 0.78 -18.39 -11.02
CA LYS A 120 0.16 -18.41 -9.69
C LYS A 120 -0.67 -19.68 -9.52
N HIS A 121 -0.49 -20.37 -8.40
CA HIS A 121 -1.28 -21.57 -8.10
C HIS A 121 -2.72 -21.15 -7.75
N PRO A 122 -3.77 -21.84 -8.25
CA PRO A 122 -5.17 -21.46 -7.98
C PRO A 122 -5.52 -21.43 -6.49
N GLU A 123 -4.93 -22.34 -5.70
CA GLU A 123 -5.12 -22.39 -4.24
C GLU A 123 -4.21 -21.44 -3.45
N PHE A 124 -3.37 -20.64 -4.11
CA PHE A 124 -2.45 -19.76 -3.40
C PHE A 124 -3.21 -18.69 -2.62
N LYS A 125 -3.03 -18.75 -1.30
CA LYS A 125 -3.38 -17.68 -0.37
C LYS A 125 -2.13 -16.94 0.07
N GLY A 126 -2.25 -15.63 0.18
CA GLY A 126 -1.16 -14.76 0.61
C GLY A 126 -1.61 -13.32 0.78
N SER A 127 -0.70 -12.49 1.23
CA SER A 127 -0.94 -11.05 1.38
C SER A 127 0.23 -10.27 0.81
N ARG A 128 -0.06 -9.08 0.30
CA ARG A 128 0.96 -8.07 0.01
C ARG A 128 1.54 -7.49 1.31
N ILE A 129 0.79 -7.55 2.40
CA ILE A 129 1.23 -7.13 3.73
C ILE A 129 2.02 -8.28 4.35
N SER A 130 3.24 -8.01 4.79
CA SER A 130 4.05 -9.00 5.48
C SER A 130 3.46 -9.30 6.87
N PRO A 131 3.44 -10.56 7.36
CA PRO A 131 2.91 -10.91 8.68
C PRO A 131 3.49 -10.09 9.84
N GLY A 132 4.81 -9.82 9.82
CA GLY A 132 5.46 -8.97 10.83
C GLY A 132 5.07 -7.48 10.80
N TYR A 133 4.18 -7.08 9.88
CA TYR A 133 3.59 -5.73 9.83
C TYR A 133 2.13 -5.72 10.31
N VAL A 134 1.62 -6.83 10.82
CA VAL A 134 0.25 -6.94 11.31
C VAL A 134 0.28 -7.49 12.73
N SER A 135 -0.45 -6.85 13.64
CA SER A 135 -0.74 -7.36 14.98
C SER A 135 -2.22 -7.16 15.30
N PHE A 136 -2.74 -7.97 16.22
CA PHE A 136 -4.12 -7.93 16.68
C PHE A 136 -4.09 -7.78 18.21
N CYS A 137 -4.89 -6.87 18.75
CA CYS A 137 -5.05 -6.73 20.19
C CYS A 137 -5.91 -7.85 20.76
N ASP A 138 -5.55 -8.35 21.94
CA ASP A 138 -6.28 -9.41 22.62
C ASP A 138 -7.48 -8.87 23.43
N SER A 139 -8.34 -9.79 23.87
CA SER A 139 -9.55 -9.52 24.65
C SER A 139 -9.31 -8.88 26.02
N SER A 140 -8.07 -8.88 26.51
CA SER A 140 -7.68 -8.22 27.77
C SER A 140 -7.72 -6.69 27.69
N LEU A 141 -7.76 -6.13 26.48
CA LEU A 141 -7.77 -4.70 26.21
C LEU A 141 -9.11 -4.28 25.61
N VAL A 142 -10.24 -4.55 26.29
CA VAL A 142 -11.58 -4.18 25.82
C VAL A 142 -12.19 -3.07 26.70
N PRO A 143 -12.58 -1.91 26.13
CA PRO A 143 -12.32 -1.49 24.75
C PRO A 143 -10.83 -1.22 24.52
N THR A 144 -10.34 -1.50 23.30
CA THR A 144 -8.93 -1.22 22.98
C THR A 144 -8.72 0.29 23.00
N PRO A 145 -7.79 0.83 23.79
CA PRO A 145 -7.62 2.27 23.90
C PRO A 145 -7.20 2.85 22.54
N LEU A 146 -7.57 4.11 22.26
CA LEU A 146 -7.12 4.74 21.01
C LEU A 146 -5.61 4.92 20.98
N TYR A 147 -4.99 5.24 22.11
CA TYR A 147 -3.56 5.49 22.26
C TYR A 147 -2.99 4.64 23.38
N ASP A 148 -1.72 4.25 23.25
CA ASP A 148 -1.02 3.49 24.29
C ASP A 148 -0.34 4.41 25.31
N LEU A 149 -0.39 4.01 26.58
CA LEU A 149 0.35 4.64 27.68
C LEU A 149 1.86 4.35 27.60
N ASP A 150 2.18 3.12 27.19
CA ASP A 150 3.51 2.56 27.06
C ASP A 150 3.85 2.31 25.59
N SER A 151 3.82 3.38 24.79
CA SER A 151 4.38 3.29 23.44
C SER A 151 5.88 2.94 23.55
N PHE A 152 6.32 1.88 22.86
CA PHE A 152 7.75 1.57 22.77
C PHE A 152 8.54 2.82 22.35
N THR A 153 9.74 2.99 22.93
CA THR A 153 10.50 4.25 22.91
C THR A 153 10.77 4.84 21.52
N ASN A 154 10.68 4.04 20.45
CA ASN A 154 10.95 4.46 19.08
C ASN A 154 9.72 4.49 18.15
N ASP A 155 8.54 4.05 18.61
CA ASP A 155 7.36 3.98 17.74
C ASP A 155 6.58 5.29 17.70
N LYS A 156 6.12 5.64 16.49
CA LYS A 156 5.30 6.81 16.21
C LYS A 156 3.91 6.34 15.83
N PHE A 157 2.99 6.56 16.76
CA PHE A 157 1.67 5.99 16.79
C PHE A 157 0.65 6.90 16.12
N CYS A 158 -0.25 6.28 15.36
CA CYS A 158 -1.39 6.91 14.72
C CYS A 158 -2.66 6.13 15.05
N SER A 159 -3.67 6.79 15.58
CA SER A 159 -4.98 6.15 15.85
C SER A 159 -5.94 6.48 14.73
N LEU A 160 -6.59 5.46 14.14
CA LEU A 160 -7.66 5.68 13.17
C LEU A 160 -8.97 5.97 13.90
N ILE A 161 -9.55 7.12 13.56
CA ILE A 161 -10.84 7.61 14.03
C ILE A 161 -11.86 7.39 12.91
N ARG A 162 -13.01 6.82 13.25
CA ARG A 162 -14.16 6.69 12.36
C ARG A 162 -15.21 7.74 12.75
N SER A 163 -15.75 8.46 11.79
CA SER A 163 -16.89 9.35 12.01
C SER A 163 -17.83 9.32 10.81
N SER A 164 -19.11 9.57 11.02
CA SER A 164 -20.10 9.73 9.93
C SER A 164 -19.98 11.09 9.22
N SER A 165 -19.18 12.02 9.77
CA SER A 165 -18.97 13.34 9.20
C SER A 165 -17.58 13.89 9.53
N PHE A 166 -17.26 15.10 9.05
CA PHE A 166 -16.02 15.80 9.45
C PHE A 166 -16.05 16.31 10.90
N LYS A 167 -17.18 16.19 11.60
CA LYS A 167 -17.26 16.56 13.02
C LYS A 167 -16.71 15.42 13.87
N LEU A 168 -15.76 15.76 14.74
CA LEU A 168 -15.18 14.84 15.73
C LEU A 168 -15.83 14.96 17.10
N THR A 169 -16.79 15.88 17.29
CA THR A 169 -17.57 16.02 18.53
C THR A 169 -18.37 14.76 18.86
N ASP A 170 -18.76 14.02 17.83
CA ASP A 170 -19.62 12.84 17.94
C ASP A 170 -18.81 11.56 18.18
N VAL A 171 -17.51 11.68 18.46
CA VAL A 171 -16.59 10.57 18.73
C VAL A 171 -16.08 10.68 20.18
N PRO A 172 -16.82 10.14 21.18
CA PRO A 172 -16.54 10.35 22.61
C PRO A 172 -15.16 9.86 23.05
N GLU A 173 -14.63 8.81 22.43
CA GLU A 173 -13.29 8.30 22.72
C GLU A 173 -12.19 9.26 22.29
N PHE A 174 -12.39 10.04 21.22
CA PHE A 174 -11.42 11.02 20.73
C PHE A 174 -11.47 12.32 21.53
N THR A 175 -12.68 12.79 21.86
CA THR A 175 -12.87 14.08 22.58
C THR A 175 -12.31 14.08 23.99
N LYS A 176 -11.95 12.92 24.56
CA LYS A 176 -11.24 12.80 25.84
C LYS A 176 -9.82 13.35 25.80
N PHE A 177 -9.20 13.46 24.62
CA PHE A 177 -7.80 13.85 24.47
C PHE A 177 -7.60 15.33 24.13
N PHE A 178 -8.66 16.03 23.74
CA PHE A 178 -8.58 17.41 23.25
C PHE A 178 -9.72 18.25 23.83
N SER A 179 -9.50 19.54 24.01
CA SER A 179 -10.56 20.43 24.48
C SER A 179 -11.69 20.54 23.43
N PRO A 180 -12.96 20.77 23.85
CA PRO A 180 -14.08 20.91 22.92
C PRO A 180 -13.87 22.00 21.84
N SER A 181 -13.15 23.08 22.18
CA SER A 181 -12.80 24.14 21.22
C SER A 181 -11.82 23.64 20.15
N GLU A 182 -10.78 22.90 20.53
CA GLU A 182 -9.85 22.27 19.57
C GLU A 182 -10.58 21.27 18.68
N VAL A 183 -11.42 20.41 19.25
CA VAL A 183 -12.20 19.40 18.51
C VAL A 183 -13.04 20.07 17.41
N ASN A 184 -13.71 21.18 17.72
CA ASN A 184 -14.52 21.92 16.75
C ASN A 184 -13.71 22.56 15.62
N MET A 185 -12.46 22.98 15.87
CA MET A 185 -11.62 23.59 14.83
C MET A 185 -11.20 22.59 13.75
N TYR A 186 -11.09 21.30 14.07
CA TYR A 186 -10.77 20.27 13.07
C TYR A 186 -11.79 20.20 11.94
N PHE A 187 -13.08 20.45 12.21
CA PHE A 187 -14.13 20.46 11.21
C PHE A 187 -13.82 21.42 10.04
N ASN A 188 -13.37 22.64 10.36
CA ASN A 188 -13.04 23.65 9.35
C ASN A 188 -11.82 23.23 8.52
N VAL A 189 -10.82 22.59 9.15
CA VAL A 189 -9.63 22.09 8.44
C VAL A 189 -9.99 20.93 7.53
N PHE A 190 -10.78 19.95 7.99
CA PHE A 190 -11.18 18.81 7.17
C PHE A 190 -12.05 19.23 5.99
N THR A 191 -12.98 20.16 6.20
CA THR A 191 -13.79 20.71 5.11
C THR A 191 -12.90 21.38 4.06
N ALA A 192 -11.97 22.26 4.49
CA ALA A 192 -11.06 22.94 3.56
C ALA A 192 -10.10 21.98 2.83
N LEU A 193 -9.59 20.96 3.53
CA LEU A 193 -8.76 19.92 2.93
C LEU A 193 -9.53 19.10 1.90
N PHE A 194 -10.75 18.69 2.24
CA PHE A 194 -11.63 17.91 1.37
C PHE A 194 -12.02 18.70 0.12
N ASP A 195 -12.48 19.94 0.27
CA ASP A 195 -12.86 20.83 -0.84
C ASP A 195 -11.71 21.05 -1.83
N LYS A 196 -10.48 21.08 -1.33
CA LYS A 196 -9.29 21.19 -2.17
C LYS A 196 -8.91 19.84 -2.79
N ALA A 197 -9.07 18.73 -2.08
CA ALA A 197 -8.82 17.39 -2.59
C ALA A 197 -9.78 17.04 -3.74
N ILE A 198 -11.07 17.35 -3.63
CA ILE A 198 -12.05 17.09 -4.71
C ILE A 198 -11.73 17.89 -6.00
N LYS A 199 -11.18 19.10 -5.87
CA LYS A 199 -10.73 19.91 -7.00
C LYS A 199 -9.47 19.32 -7.64
N ALA A 200 -8.52 18.90 -6.82
CA ALA A 200 -7.24 18.33 -7.24
C ALA A 200 -7.36 16.94 -7.90
N VAL A 201 -8.40 16.17 -7.58
CA VAL A 201 -8.69 14.88 -8.24
C VAL A 201 -8.93 15.05 -9.75
N ASN A 202 -9.45 16.20 -10.18
CA ASN A 202 -9.59 16.54 -11.60
C ASN A 202 -8.25 16.88 -12.28
N GLU A 203 -7.17 17.08 -11.51
CA GLU A 203 -5.85 17.55 -11.95
C GLU A 203 -4.73 16.53 -11.65
N GLU A 204 -5.06 15.24 -11.57
CA GLU A 204 -4.14 14.10 -11.29
C GLU A 204 -3.44 14.09 -9.91
N THR A 205 -3.73 15.05 -9.02
CA THR A 205 -3.13 15.10 -7.68
C THR A 205 -4.08 14.53 -6.63
N LYS A 206 -3.76 13.35 -6.07
CA LYS A 206 -4.66 12.63 -5.15
C LYS A 206 -4.56 13.03 -3.68
N ALA A 207 -3.52 13.74 -3.27
CA ALA A 207 -3.30 14.11 -1.87
C ALA A 207 -3.05 15.61 -1.71
N VAL A 208 -3.74 16.25 -0.77
CA VAL A 208 -3.65 17.69 -0.49
C VAL A 208 -3.21 17.92 0.94
N THR A 209 -2.34 18.92 1.17
CA THR A 209 -1.78 19.25 2.48
C THR A 209 -2.29 20.58 3.06
N THR A 210 -2.22 20.71 4.39
CA THR A 210 -2.59 21.93 5.15
C THR A 210 -1.66 23.12 4.92
N ASP A 211 -0.43 22.89 4.46
CA ASP A 211 0.56 23.96 4.25
C ASP A 211 0.05 25.04 3.28
N ASN A 212 -0.87 24.65 2.41
CA ASN A 212 -1.47 25.50 1.39
C ASN A 212 -2.94 25.88 1.69
N LEU A 213 -3.35 25.86 2.97
CA LEU A 213 -4.68 26.29 3.41
C LEU A 213 -4.63 27.61 4.19
N THR A 214 -5.67 28.43 4.02
CA THR A 214 -5.89 29.66 4.78
C THR A 214 -6.40 29.38 6.19
N VAL A 215 -7.16 28.30 6.37
CA VAL A 215 -7.64 27.81 7.66
C VAL A 215 -6.55 26.96 8.31
N LYS A 216 -6.11 27.36 9.51
CA LYS A 216 -5.07 26.66 10.28
C LYS A 216 -5.64 26.22 11.63
N HIS A 217 -5.22 25.03 12.07
CA HIS A 217 -5.45 24.56 13.43
C HIS A 217 -4.15 24.73 14.24
N PRO A 218 -4.19 25.27 15.46
CA PRO A 218 -2.98 25.58 16.24
C PRO A 218 -2.12 24.35 16.52
N ASN A 219 -2.76 23.20 16.73
CA ASN A 219 -2.10 21.93 17.02
C ASN A 219 -1.83 21.01 15.80
N ILE A 220 -2.04 21.48 14.57
CA ILE A 220 -1.72 20.66 13.38
C ILE A 220 -0.37 21.08 12.83
N LYS A 221 0.58 20.14 12.82
CA LYS A 221 1.85 20.29 12.12
C LYS A 221 1.69 20.04 10.61
N LEU A 222 0.94 19.01 10.26
CA LEU A 222 0.57 18.69 8.89
C LEU A 222 -0.77 17.93 8.88
N GLY A 223 -1.72 18.36 8.08
CA GLY A 223 -2.86 17.55 7.68
C GLY A 223 -2.73 17.17 6.21
N LEU A 224 -3.10 15.94 5.89
CA LEU A 224 -3.16 15.41 4.53
C LEU A 224 -4.55 14.81 4.31
N CYS A 225 -5.17 15.09 3.17
CA CYS A 225 -6.44 14.49 2.76
C CYS A 225 -6.30 13.79 1.43
N ARG A 226 -6.91 12.62 1.34
CA ARG A 226 -7.21 11.90 0.11
C ARG A 226 -8.71 11.68 0.04
N ALA A 227 -9.36 12.38 -0.89
CA ALA A 227 -10.78 12.21 -1.12
C ALA A 227 -11.09 10.80 -1.67
N SER A 228 -12.35 10.40 -1.55
CA SER A 228 -12.83 9.14 -2.11
C SER A 228 -12.57 9.06 -3.62
N PRO A 229 -12.15 7.90 -4.17
CA PRO A 229 -12.01 7.73 -5.61
C PRO A 229 -13.34 7.80 -6.37
N GLU A 230 -14.48 7.79 -5.67
CA GLU A 230 -15.83 7.86 -6.27
C GLU A 230 -16.48 9.26 -6.26
N ILE A 231 -15.67 10.32 -6.31
CA ILE A 231 -16.17 11.71 -6.42
C ILE A 231 -17.14 11.82 -7.59
N GLY A 232 -18.36 12.31 -7.32
CA GLY A 232 -19.44 12.49 -8.31
C GLY A 232 -20.74 11.77 -7.97
N LYS A 233 -20.73 10.84 -7.01
CA LYS A 233 -21.95 10.27 -6.41
C LYS A 233 -22.51 11.19 -5.31
N PRO A 234 -23.82 11.11 -4.96
CA PRO A 234 -24.47 11.96 -3.95
C PRO A 234 -23.86 11.91 -2.54
N ASP A 235 -22.89 11.03 -2.29
CA ASP A 235 -22.25 10.75 -1.01
C ASP A 235 -20.74 11.01 -1.00
N SER A 236 -20.34 12.17 -1.53
CA SER A 236 -18.95 12.49 -1.89
C SER A 236 -17.92 12.41 -0.75
N ILE A 237 -18.34 12.44 0.52
CA ILE A 237 -17.42 12.38 1.68
C ILE A 237 -17.05 10.95 2.08
N HIS A 238 -17.91 9.96 1.83
CA HIS A 238 -17.69 8.57 2.24
C HIS A 238 -16.52 7.95 1.48
N GLY A 239 -15.65 7.25 2.19
CA GLY A 239 -14.40 6.70 1.66
C GLY A 239 -13.21 7.68 1.73
N SER A 240 -13.42 8.93 2.14
CA SER A 240 -12.35 9.90 2.29
C SER A 240 -11.50 9.62 3.53
N CYS A 241 -10.20 9.85 3.41
CA CYS A 241 -9.23 9.59 4.47
C CYS A 241 -8.37 10.83 4.71
N PHE A 242 -8.09 11.08 5.98
CA PHE A 242 -7.24 12.17 6.45
C PHE A 242 -6.15 11.61 7.35
N VAL A 243 -4.97 12.21 7.31
CA VAL A 243 -3.89 11.99 8.28
C VAL A 243 -3.53 13.33 8.87
N VAL A 244 -3.54 13.42 10.20
CA VAL A 244 -3.18 14.62 10.96
C VAL A 244 -1.99 14.31 11.83
N ILE A 245 -0.96 15.14 11.71
CA ILE A 245 0.23 15.12 12.55
C ILE A 245 0.13 16.27 13.54
N LEU A 246 0.23 15.94 14.81
CA LEU A 246 0.14 16.88 15.90
C LEU A 246 1.45 17.68 16.02
N LYS A 247 1.33 18.94 16.43
CA LYS A 247 2.46 19.83 16.68
C LYS A 247 2.92 19.75 18.14
N GLU A 248 1.95 19.69 19.05
CA GLU A 248 2.07 19.71 20.51
C GLU A 248 0.83 19.02 21.14
N ASN A 249 0.65 19.11 22.46
CA ASN A 249 -0.49 18.52 23.19
C ASN A 249 -0.81 17.08 22.75
N TYR A 250 0.21 16.22 22.77
CA TYR A 250 0.07 14.85 22.32
C TYR A 250 -0.87 14.07 23.28
N PRO A 251 -1.75 13.20 22.77
CA PRO A 251 -2.61 12.35 23.61
C PRO A 251 -1.83 11.63 24.70
N LEU A 252 -2.34 11.69 25.93
CA LEU A 252 -1.71 11.14 27.14
C LEU A 252 -0.34 11.78 27.48
N ASP A 253 -0.07 12.98 26.96
CA ASP A 253 1.20 13.69 27.07
C ASP A 253 2.42 12.88 26.55
N LYS A 254 2.17 11.94 25.60
CA LYS A 254 3.21 11.08 25.02
C LYS A 254 3.62 11.56 23.64
N ILE A 255 4.87 11.99 23.49
CA ILE A 255 5.48 12.43 22.21
C ILE A 255 5.51 11.36 21.09
N ASN A 256 5.14 10.12 21.41
CA ASN A 256 5.02 9.04 20.46
C ASN A 256 3.59 8.92 19.87
N ASN A 257 2.58 9.49 20.53
CA ASN A 257 1.22 9.61 20.03
C ASN A 257 1.12 10.81 19.07
N VAL A 258 1.86 10.74 17.97
CA VAL A 258 2.13 11.88 17.08
C VAL A 258 1.00 12.21 16.11
N ALA A 259 0.06 11.29 15.91
CA ALA A 259 -0.88 11.40 14.83
C ALA A 259 -2.25 10.78 15.14
N PHE A 260 -3.23 11.20 14.34
CA PHE A 260 -4.45 10.45 14.14
C PHE A 260 -4.84 10.49 12.67
N ALA A 261 -5.56 9.47 12.24
CA ALA A 261 -6.20 9.45 10.93
C ALA A 261 -7.71 9.56 11.12
N LEU A 262 -8.40 10.24 10.22
CA LEU A 262 -9.86 10.25 10.17
C LEU A 262 -10.30 9.52 8.90
N THR A 263 -11.29 8.65 9.03
CA THR A 263 -11.99 8.06 7.90
C THR A 263 -13.49 8.24 8.05
N ILE A 264 -14.16 8.43 6.91
CA ILE A 264 -15.62 8.44 6.81
C ILE A 264 -16.05 7.11 6.17
N PRO A 265 -16.41 6.08 6.96
CA PRO A 265 -16.75 4.76 6.42
C PRO A 265 -18.08 4.81 5.67
N PRO A 266 -18.28 3.99 4.62
CA PRO A 266 -19.55 3.93 3.91
C PRO A 266 -20.71 3.62 4.87
N ASP A 267 -21.81 4.35 4.71
CA ASP A 267 -23.04 4.13 5.50
C ASP A 267 -23.83 2.94 4.92
N PRO A 268 -23.98 1.83 5.67
CA PRO A 268 -24.65 0.62 5.18
C PRO A 268 -26.12 0.82 4.84
N SER A 269 -26.78 1.86 5.37
CA SER A 269 -28.19 2.16 5.05
C SER A 269 -28.38 2.64 3.60
N LYS A 270 -27.29 3.02 2.93
CA LYS A 270 -27.29 3.59 1.57
C LYS A 270 -27.02 2.58 0.47
N TYR A 271 -26.79 1.32 0.83
CA TYR A 271 -26.50 0.25 -0.11
C TYR A 271 -27.71 -0.68 -0.20
N SER A 272 -27.98 -1.19 -1.41
CA SER A 272 -29.10 -2.11 -1.66
C SER A 272 -28.70 -3.58 -1.57
N ASN A 273 -27.40 -3.88 -1.59
CA ASN A 273 -26.86 -5.23 -1.52
C ASN A 273 -25.52 -5.26 -0.78
N ALA A 274 -25.13 -6.46 -0.34
CA ALA A 274 -23.90 -6.71 0.41
C ALA A 274 -22.63 -6.43 -0.42
N ASP A 275 -22.62 -6.81 -1.69
CA ASP A 275 -21.44 -6.75 -2.55
C ASP A 275 -20.97 -5.30 -2.75
N ASP A 276 -21.88 -4.38 -3.06
CA ASP A 276 -21.56 -2.95 -3.23
C ASP A 276 -21.03 -2.33 -1.93
N TYR A 277 -21.59 -2.72 -0.78
CA TYR A 277 -21.13 -2.25 0.53
C TYR A 277 -19.72 -2.76 0.86
N LEU A 278 -19.45 -4.04 0.63
CA LEU A 278 -18.14 -4.66 0.83
C LEU A 278 -17.09 -4.14 -0.16
N GLU A 279 -17.49 -3.84 -1.40
CA GLU A 279 -16.63 -3.17 -2.37
C GLU A 279 -16.26 -1.76 -1.92
N ALA A 280 -17.23 -0.98 -1.41
CA ALA A 280 -16.97 0.35 -0.86
C ALA A 280 -16.02 0.30 0.36
N LEU A 281 -16.14 -0.70 1.22
CA LEU A 281 -15.20 -0.93 2.33
C LEU A 281 -13.80 -1.32 1.84
N THR A 282 -13.71 -2.10 0.76
CA THR A 282 -12.43 -2.44 0.12
C THR A 282 -11.77 -1.20 -0.46
N LYS A 283 -12.51 -0.35 -1.17
CA LYS A 283 -12.01 0.94 -1.69
C LYS A 283 -11.57 1.86 -0.57
N LEU A 284 -12.31 1.90 0.53
CA LEU A 284 -11.92 2.64 1.73
C LEU A 284 -10.59 2.14 2.30
N GLY A 285 -10.43 0.82 2.45
CA GLY A 285 -9.18 0.23 2.95
C GLY A 285 -7.97 0.58 2.08
N ASP A 286 -8.13 0.53 0.75
CA ASP A 286 -7.08 0.97 -0.19
C ASP A 286 -6.76 2.45 0.00
N ASN A 287 -7.79 3.29 0.05
CA ASN A 287 -7.62 4.73 0.20
C ASN A 287 -6.91 5.09 1.52
N LEU A 288 -7.28 4.44 2.62
CA LEU A 288 -6.67 4.60 3.93
C LEU A 288 -5.18 4.22 3.91
N MET A 289 -4.85 3.01 3.46
CA MET A 289 -3.46 2.56 3.41
C MET A 289 -2.62 3.45 2.49
N THR A 290 -3.18 3.83 1.34
CA THR A 290 -2.50 4.72 0.40
C THR A 290 -2.26 6.10 1.02
N THR A 291 -3.23 6.65 1.75
CA THR A 291 -3.08 7.94 2.46
C THR A 291 -1.94 7.89 3.49
N LEU A 292 -1.85 6.80 4.27
CA LEU A 292 -0.75 6.58 5.22
C LEU A 292 0.60 6.46 4.51
N CYS A 293 0.65 5.76 3.38
CA CYS A 293 1.85 5.63 2.56
C CYS A 293 2.29 6.95 1.94
N ASP A 294 1.35 7.74 1.42
CA ASP A 294 1.59 9.06 0.81
C ASP A 294 2.18 10.00 1.86
N TYR A 295 1.59 10.03 3.07
CA TYR A 295 2.15 10.77 4.20
C TYR A 295 3.57 10.33 4.53
N ASN A 296 3.81 9.05 4.77
CA ASN A 296 5.13 8.56 5.14
C ASN A 296 6.19 8.75 4.03
N GLY A 297 5.76 8.71 2.77
CA GLY A 297 6.57 9.07 1.62
C GLY A 297 6.93 10.55 1.60
N TYR A 298 5.97 11.43 1.91
CA TYR A 298 6.18 12.87 2.06
C TYR A 298 7.16 13.18 3.20
N ALA A 299 6.90 12.67 4.41
CA ALA A 299 7.76 12.85 5.58
C ALA A 299 9.21 12.38 5.34
N LYS A 300 9.40 11.30 4.56
CA LYS A 300 10.74 10.83 4.18
C LYS A 300 11.48 11.77 3.22
N ARG A 301 10.75 12.43 2.31
CA ARG A 301 11.32 13.32 1.28
C ARG A 301 11.50 14.76 1.77
N GLU A 302 10.85 15.13 2.86
CA GLU A 302 10.98 16.45 3.46
C GLU A 302 12.44 16.75 3.84
N VAL A 303 12.97 17.86 3.31
CA VAL A 303 14.40 18.23 3.43
C VAL A 303 14.84 18.38 4.89
N ASN A 304 13.99 19.02 5.70
CA ASN A 304 14.31 19.31 7.09
C ASN A 304 14.02 18.13 8.03
N LYS A 305 13.43 17.03 7.51
CA LYS A 305 13.03 15.83 8.28
C LYS A 305 12.27 16.17 9.57
N SER A 306 11.46 17.22 9.52
CA SER A 306 10.77 17.72 10.70
C SER A 306 9.55 16.85 11.03
N LEU A 307 9.00 16.15 10.03
CA LEU A 307 7.82 15.30 10.17
C LEU A 307 8.20 13.88 10.61
N PRO A 308 7.58 13.36 11.70
CA PRO A 308 7.82 12.00 12.15
C PRO A 308 7.15 10.99 11.21
N ARG A 309 7.87 9.95 10.78
CA ARG A 309 7.22 8.84 10.06
C ARG A 309 6.32 8.07 11.03
N ILE A 310 5.07 7.82 10.66
CA ILE A 310 4.16 6.93 11.39
C ILE A 310 4.68 5.50 11.26
N THR A 311 4.97 4.84 12.37
CA THR A 311 5.46 3.45 12.38
C THR A 311 4.37 2.45 12.68
N ILE A 312 3.33 2.84 13.43
CA ILE A 312 2.18 1.99 13.77
C ILE A 312 0.90 2.79 13.52
N CYS A 313 -0.11 2.16 12.91
CA CYS A 313 -1.46 2.68 12.84
C CYS A 313 -2.44 1.69 13.47
N ARG A 314 -3.21 2.15 14.47
CA ARG A 314 -4.27 1.36 15.11
C ARG A 314 -5.58 1.49 14.35
N ILE A 315 -6.14 0.35 13.96
CA ILE A 315 -7.35 0.24 13.14
C ILE A 315 -8.48 -0.32 14.01
N PRO A 316 -9.54 0.45 14.31
CA PRO A 316 -10.72 -0.06 15.01
C PRO A 316 -11.56 -0.99 14.11
N PRO A 317 -12.45 -1.79 14.69
CA PRO A 317 -13.48 -2.49 13.93
C PRO A 317 -14.39 -1.50 13.20
N PHE A 318 -14.77 -1.87 11.97
CA PHE A 318 -15.82 -1.20 11.20
C PHE A 318 -17.17 -1.90 11.46
N GLU A 319 -18.26 -1.19 11.19
CA GLU A 319 -19.61 -1.67 11.47
C GLU A 319 -20.05 -2.77 10.50
N SER A 320 -20.68 -3.82 11.04
CA SER A 320 -21.43 -4.81 10.27
C SER A 320 -22.76 -4.23 9.79
N ALA A 321 -23.31 -4.77 8.71
CA ALA A 321 -24.59 -4.33 8.14
C ALA A 321 -25.62 -5.47 8.19
N SER A 322 -26.39 -5.54 9.28
CA SER A 322 -27.41 -6.58 9.46
C SER A 322 -28.52 -6.50 8.41
N ASN A 323 -28.88 -5.29 7.96
CA ASN A 323 -29.85 -5.05 6.88
C ASN A 323 -29.40 -5.63 5.53
N LEU A 324 -28.10 -5.90 5.37
CA LEU A 324 -27.50 -6.48 4.16
C LEU A 324 -27.01 -7.92 4.36
N ASN A 325 -27.27 -8.53 5.52
CA ASN A 325 -26.70 -9.83 5.93
C ASN A 325 -25.16 -9.86 5.91
N VAL A 326 -24.50 -8.73 6.19
CA VAL A 326 -23.03 -8.62 6.22
C VAL A 326 -22.53 -8.77 7.65
N THR A 327 -21.65 -9.75 7.88
CA THR A 327 -21.08 -10.03 9.21
C THR A 327 -19.83 -9.20 9.51
N LYS A 328 -19.38 -9.16 10.78
CA LYS A 328 -18.09 -8.55 11.15
C LYS A 328 -16.91 -9.17 10.39
N LEU A 329 -16.96 -10.48 10.15
CA LEU A 329 -15.92 -11.21 9.42
C LEU A 329 -15.85 -10.76 7.95
N ASP A 330 -17.00 -10.54 7.30
CA ASP A 330 -17.05 -10.06 5.91
C ASP A 330 -16.47 -8.65 5.79
N VAL A 331 -16.82 -7.77 6.74
CA VAL A 331 -16.26 -6.42 6.85
C VAL A 331 -14.75 -6.48 7.05
N ALA A 332 -14.27 -7.32 7.97
CA ALA A 332 -12.85 -7.50 8.24
C ALA A 332 -12.09 -7.98 6.99
N LYS A 333 -12.64 -8.94 6.24
CA LYS A 333 -12.07 -9.42 4.97
C LYS A 333 -11.99 -8.31 3.92
N ALA A 334 -13.07 -7.54 3.74
CA ALA A 334 -13.11 -6.43 2.79
C ALA A 334 -12.07 -5.34 3.13
N VAL A 335 -12.03 -4.90 4.40
CA VAL A 335 -11.06 -3.89 4.86
C VAL A 335 -9.62 -4.38 4.70
N LEU A 336 -9.32 -5.63 5.08
CA LEU A 336 -7.97 -6.21 4.89
C LEU A 336 -7.57 -6.30 3.42
N SER A 337 -8.50 -6.68 2.53
CA SER A 337 -8.29 -6.71 1.09
C SER A 337 -7.94 -5.31 0.54
N GLY A 338 -8.70 -4.30 0.97
CA GLY A 338 -8.42 -2.91 0.66
C GLY A 338 -7.04 -2.46 1.13
N LEU A 339 -6.73 -2.67 2.41
CA LEU A 339 -5.43 -2.32 3.00
C LEU A 339 -4.27 -3.00 2.24
N ALA A 340 -4.44 -4.27 1.84
CA ALA A 340 -3.42 -4.98 1.07
C ALA A 340 -3.22 -4.36 -0.34
N THR A 341 -4.28 -3.88 -0.97
CA THR A 341 -4.23 -3.19 -2.28
C THR A 341 -3.42 -1.89 -2.20
N GLY A 342 -3.67 -1.09 -1.17
CA GLY A 342 -2.96 0.17 -0.92
C GLY A 342 -1.53 -0.01 -0.39
N TYR A 343 -1.18 -1.20 0.11
CA TYR A 343 0.11 -1.45 0.75
C TYR A 343 1.32 -1.17 -0.17
N ARG A 344 2.34 -0.53 0.39
CA ARG A 344 3.62 -0.24 -0.27
C ARG A 344 4.76 -0.53 0.71
N HIS A 345 5.63 -1.47 0.36
CA HIS A 345 6.74 -1.84 1.23
C HIS A 345 7.70 -0.66 1.47
N GLY A 346 7.95 -0.34 2.73
CA GLY A 346 8.79 0.80 3.13
C GLY A 346 7.99 1.94 3.75
N PRO A 347 7.10 2.64 3.01
CA PRO A 347 6.28 3.72 3.56
C PRO A 347 5.07 3.25 4.37
N SER A 348 4.53 2.03 4.18
CA SER A 348 3.42 1.54 5.01
C SER A 348 3.82 1.41 6.49
N PRO A 349 2.99 1.89 7.43
CA PRO A 349 3.16 1.58 8.85
C PRO A 349 2.84 0.10 9.12
N ARG A 350 3.21 -0.38 10.32
CA ARG A 350 2.62 -1.60 10.86
C ARG A 350 1.16 -1.33 11.22
N LEU A 351 0.30 -2.31 10.98
CA LEU A 351 -1.11 -2.27 11.30
C LEU A 351 -1.34 -2.99 12.62
N ASN A 352 -1.99 -2.31 13.55
CA ASN A 352 -2.43 -2.88 14.81
C ASN A 352 -3.96 -2.86 14.84
N PHE A 353 -4.60 -4.02 14.73
CA PHE A 353 -6.05 -4.11 14.75
C PHE A 353 -6.54 -4.15 16.20
N SER A 354 -7.47 -3.27 16.55
CA SER A 354 -8.16 -3.31 17.84
C SER A 354 -8.94 -4.61 17.99
N TYR A 355 -9.20 -5.02 19.24
CA TYR A 355 -9.97 -6.23 19.51
C TYR A 355 -11.40 -6.10 18.97
N ASP A 356 -11.85 -7.13 18.26
CA ASP A 356 -13.13 -7.16 17.53
C ASP A 356 -13.79 -8.55 17.55
N ASP A 357 -13.69 -9.25 18.69
CA ASP A 357 -14.10 -10.65 18.82
C ASP A 357 -13.34 -11.57 17.84
N ASP A 358 -12.06 -11.28 17.63
CA ASP A 358 -11.15 -11.97 16.71
C ASP A 358 -11.59 -11.98 15.22
N SER A 359 -12.49 -11.08 14.81
CA SER A 359 -12.98 -11.05 13.41
C SER A 359 -11.84 -10.71 12.43
N TYR A 360 -11.00 -9.72 12.73
CA TYR A 360 -9.81 -9.38 11.93
C TYR A 360 -8.75 -10.48 11.95
N LYS A 361 -8.51 -11.08 13.12
CA LYS A 361 -7.53 -12.17 13.27
C LYS A 361 -7.95 -13.38 12.43
N THR A 362 -9.23 -13.73 12.49
CA THR A 362 -9.83 -14.82 11.69
C THR A 362 -9.79 -14.49 10.20
N ALA A 363 -10.21 -13.29 9.81
CA ALA A 363 -10.16 -12.84 8.42
C ALA A 363 -8.74 -12.93 7.83
N TRP A 364 -7.71 -12.53 8.60
CA TRP A 364 -6.32 -12.64 8.18
C TRP A 364 -5.90 -14.09 7.90
N ILE A 365 -6.19 -15.01 8.81
CA ILE A 365 -5.84 -16.42 8.65
C ILE A 365 -6.57 -17.02 7.44
N GLU A 366 -7.88 -16.77 7.31
CA GLU A 366 -8.70 -17.34 6.24
C GLU A 366 -8.30 -16.84 4.84
N THR A 367 -7.97 -15.54 4.72
CA THR A 367 -7.65 -14.90 3.44
C THR A 367 -6.20 -15.11 3.02
N THR A 368 -5.27 -15.18 3.97
CA THR A 368 -3.83 -15.18 3.68
C THR A 368 -3.15 -16.52 3.93
N ASN A 369 -3.72 -17.37 4.80
CA ASN A 369 -3.08 -18.57 5.34
C ASN A 369 -1.71 -18.30 5.98
N LEU A 370 -1.49 -17.08 6.51
CA LEU A 370 -0.26 -16.67 7.17
C LEU A 370 -0.45 -16.71 8.69
N PRO A 371 0.60 -17.05 9.46
CA PRO A 371 0.53 -17.05 10.91
C PRO A 371 0.32 -15.64 11.45
N VAL A 372 -0.31 -15.57 12.61
CA VAL A 372 -0.35 -14.35 13.43
C VAL A 372 0.93 -14.31 14.24
N TYR A 373 1.72 -13.27 14.06
CA TYR A 373 2.86 -13.04 14.95
C TYR A 373 2.34 -12.35 16.21
N GLU A 374 2.43 -13.03 17.35
CA GLU A 374 2.29 -12.37 18.64
C GLU A 374 3.40 -11.32 18.73
N SER A 375 3.03 -10.05 18.74
CA SER A 375 3.99 -9.00 19.05
C SER A 375 4.51 -9.28 20.45
N ARG A 376 5.84 -9.42 20.60
CA ARG A 376 6.46 -9.40 21.93
C ARG A 376 5.98 -8.12 22.62
N SER A 377 5.18 -8.29 23.66
CA SER A 377 4.75 -7.28 24.62
C SER A 377 5.93 -6.51 25.19
#